data_AF-N9NF57-F1
#
_entry.id   AF-N9NF57-F1
#
_cell.length_a   1.000
_cell.length_b   1.000
_cell.length_c   1.000
_cell.angle_alpha   90.00
_cell.angle_beta   90.00
_cell.angle_gamma   90.00
#
_symmetry.space_group_name_H-M   'P 1'
#
loop_
_entity.id
_entity.type
_entity.pdbx_description
1 polymer ?
#
loop_
_entity_poly.entity_id
_entity_poly.type
_entity_poly.pdbx_seq_one_letter_code
_entity_poly.pdbx_strand_id
1 'polypeptide(L)'
;MQTINLMTVNTLLSYDPKEERINAYSHGIGAVLALIASILLIIKGQHLPLGQWCSLWVYGFSLVLLLSSSMIYHFAQDERKRYWYKKLDHTAIYYLIAGTYTPFLSIAIPTAKAQYLLIALWVIALIGTLFKLVFIHRFQKVSLAAYLVMGWLAVLVMDDMQRYLSKEAIKLLIAGGLAYTVGTLFYALKKVRYTHAIWHVFVLLGAGLHFLAIYCYVL
;
A
#
# COMPACT_ATOMS: atom_id res chain seq x y z
N MET A 1 -15.58 37.60 22.06
CA MET A 1 -14.57 37.44 21.00
C MET A 1 -13.55 36.42 21.51
N GLN A 2 -13.77 35.13 21.24
CA GLN A 2 -12.91 34.05 21.74
C GLN A 2 -11.63 34.00 20.90
N THR A 3 -10.52 34.34 21.51
CA THR A 3 -9.18 34.04 21.01
C THR A 3 -8.99 32.52 21.03
N ILE A 4 -9.13 31.90 19.87
CA ILE A 4 -8.73 30.50 19.67
C ILE A 4 -7.22 30.43 19.89
N ASN A 5 -6.85 29.72 20.94
CA ASN A 5 -5.48 29.57 21.42
C ASN A 5 -4.66 28.80 20.38
N LEU A 6 -3.82 29.50 19.61
CA LEU A 6 -2.96 28.92 18.56
C LEU A 6 -1.96 27.86 19.07
N MET A 7 -1.83 27.69 20.39
CA MET A 7 -0.91 26.73 21.01
C MET A 7 -1.45 25.29 21.10
N THR A 8 -2.76 25.04 20.94
CA THR A 8 -3.33 23.69 21.10
C THR A 8 -3.27 22.84 19.82
N VAL A 9 -3.06 23.45 18.65
CA VAL A 9 -3.01 22.71 17.37
C VAL A 9 -1.70 21.92 17.20
N ASN A 10 -0.61 22.35 17.85
CA ASN A 10 0.72 21.80 17.63
C ASN A 10 1.02 20.46 18.34
N THR A 11 0.22 20.03 19.30
CA THR A 11 0.50 18.78 20.05
C THR A 11 -0.08 17.53 19.39
N LEU A 12 -1.03 17.69 18.46
CA LEU A 12 -1.77 16.58 17.82
C LEU A 12 -1.15 16.09 16.52
N LEU A 13 -0.56 17.02 15.76
CA LEU A 13 0.00 16.72 14.45
C LEU A 13 1.32 15.96 14.62
N SER A 14 1.51 14.97 13.75
CA SER A 14 2.74 14.17 13.76
C SER A 14 3.83 14.81 12.89
N TYR A 15 3.42 15.70 11.98
CA TYR A 15 4.28 16.40 11.02
C TYR A 15 3.95 17.90 11.00
N ASP A 16 4.75 18.68 10.27
CA ASP A 16 4.46 20.10 10.04
C ASP A 16 3.03 20.26 9.46
N PRO A 17 2.24 21.28 9.88
CA PRO A 17 0.86 21.43 9.41
C PRO A 17 0.71 21.51 7.88
N LYS A 18 1.68 22.09 7.18
CA LYS A 18 1.68 22.11 5.71
C LYS A 18 1.98 20.73 5.14
N GLU A 19 2.90 20.00 5.76
CA GLU A 19 3.21 18.62 5.40
C GLU A 19 2.01 17.69 5.62
N GLU A 20 1.28 17.79 6.74
CA GLU A 20 0.04 17.02 6.98
C GLU A 20 -0.99 17.25 5.88
N ARG A 21 -1.16 18.51 5.42
CA ARG A 21 -2.06 18.80 4.29
C ARG A 21 -1.59 18.18 2.99
N ILE A 22 -0.29 18.25 2.67
CA ILE A 22 0.28 17.61 1.49
C ILE A 22 0.09 16.09 1.56
N ASN A 23 0.32 15.48 2.72
CA ASN A 23 0.12 14.06 2.96
C ASN A 23 -1.34 13.65 2.73
N ALA A 24 -2.28 14.43 3.26
CA ALA A 24 -3.71 14.18 3.10
C ALA A 24 -4.17 14.30 1.64
N TYR A 25 -3.80 15.40 0.95
CA TYR A 25 -4.22 15.61 -0.44
C TYR A 25 -3.55 14.65 -1.42
N SER A 26 -2.26 14.33 -1.24
CA SER A 26 -1.55 13.39 -2.12
C SER A 26 -2.23 12.03 -2.13
N HIS A 27 -2.51 11.45 -0.95
CA HIS A 27 -3.22 10.18 -0.86
C HIS A 27 -4.73 10.29 -1.13
N GLY A 28 -5.35 11.46 -0.94
CA GLY A 28 -6.73 11.69 -1.36
C GLY A 28 -6.90 11.68 -2.88
N ILE A 29 -6.01 12.35 -3.62
CA ILE A 29 -5.96 12.25 -5.09
C ILE A 29 -5.65 10.82 -5.50
N GLY A 30 -4.68 10.19 -4.82
CA GLY A 30 -4.35 8.78 -5.00
C GLY A 30 -5.56 7.85 -4.83
N ALA A 31 -6.41 8.07 -3.82
CA ALA A 31 -7.58 7.25 -3.56
C ALA A 31 -8.63 7.36 -4.69
N VAL A 32 -8.84 8.56 -5.24
CA VAL A 32 -9.70 8.76 -6.40
C VAL A 32 -9.14 8.04 -7.63
N LEU A 33 -7.84 8.19 -7.90
CA LEU A 33 -7.17 7.49 -9.00
C LEU A 33 -7.23 5.97 -8.81
N ALA A 34 -7.03 5.47 -7.58
CA ALA A 34 -7.13 4.06 -7.25
C ALA A 34 -8.54 3.50 -7.46
N LEU A 35 -9.58 4.27 -7.16
CA LEU A 35 -10.96 3.86 -7.41
C LEU A 35 -11.20 3.71 -8.92
N ILE A 36 -10.79 4.70 -9.72
CA ILE A 36 -10.90 4.65 -11.18
C ILE A 36 -10.11 3.46 -11.72
N ALA A 37 -8.85 3.30 -11.30
CA ALA A 37 -7.98 2.19 -11.67
C ALA A 37 -8.60 0.82 -11.33
N SER A 38 -9.20 0.69 -10.14
CA SER A 38 -9.88 -0.54 -9.70
C SER A 38 -11.07 -0.88 -10.60
N ILE A 39 -11.89 0.12 -10.94
CA ILE A 39 -13.03 -0.06 -11.86
C ILE A 39 -12.53 -0.53 -13.23
N LEU A 40 -11.48 0.10 -13.77
CA LEU A 40 -10.88 -0.30 -15.06
C LEU A 40 -10.37 -1.75 -15.03
N LEU A 41 -9.67 -2.16 -13.95
CA LEU A 41 -9.21 -3.54 -13.77
C LEU A 41 -10.36 -4.54 -13.77
N ILE A 42 -11.40 -4.28 -12.97
CA ILE A 42 -12.53 -5.18 -12.79
C ILE A 42 -13.30 -5.35 -14.11
N ILE A 43 -13.52 -4.26 -14.86
CA ILE A 43 -14.17 -4.31 -16.17
C ILE A 43 -13.31 -5.07 -17.18
N LYS A 44 -12.01 -4.75 -17.27
CA LYS A 44 -11.11 -5.42 -18.23
C LYS A 44 -11.02 -6.92 -17.96
N GLY A 45 -10.95 -7.32 -16.68
CA GLY A 45 -10.84 -8.72 -16.27
C GLY A 45 -12.15 -9.51 -16.22
N GLN A 46 -13.29 -8.95 -16.64
CA GLN A 46 -14.61 -9.61 -16.50
C GLN A 46 -14.74 -10.98 -17.21
N HIS A 47 -13.84 -11.26 -18.15
CA HIS A 47 -13.81 -12.51 -18.91
C HIS A 47 -13.06 -13.63 -18.17
N LEU A 48 -12.38 -13.32 -17.06
CA LEU A 48 -11.62 -14.30 -16.28
C LEU A 48 -12.54 -15.22 -15.48
N PRO A 49 -12.10 -16.46 -15.17
CA PRO A 49 -12.76 -17.31 -14.19
C PRO A 49 -12.97 -16.60 -12.85
N LEU A 50 -14.05 -16.95 -12.14
CA LEU A 50 -14.50 -16.24 -10.93
C LEU A 50 -13.38 -16.00 -9.91
N GLY A 51 -12.57 -17.01 -9.58
CA GLY A 51 -11.47 -16.87 -8.62
C GLY A 51 -10.40 -15.87 -9.06
N GLN A 52 -10.06 -15.86 -10.34
CA GLN A 52 -9.11 -14.91 -10.94
C GLN A 52 -9.71 -13.51 -11.00
N TRP A 53 -10.99 -13.37 -11.34
CA TRP A 53 -11.68 -12.09 -11.32
C TRP A 53 -11.77 -11.50 -9.90
N CYS A 54 -12.06 -12.34 -8.89
CA CYS A 54 -12.03 -11.94 -7.47
C CYS A 54 -10.66 -11.40 -7.02
N SER A 55 -9.55 -11.90 -7.59
CA SER A 55 -8.22 -11.37 -7.27
C SER A 55 -8.05 -9.88 -7.61
N LEU A 56 -8.73 -9.41 -8.66
CA LEU A 56 -8.71 -8.00 -9.07
C LEU A 56 -9.50 -7.13 -8.11
N TRP A 57 -10.63 -7.64 -7.60
CA TRP A 57 -11.40 -6.98 -6.54
C TRP A 57 -10.57 -6.84 -5.26
N VAL A 58 -9.86 -7.90 -4.88
CA VAL A 58 -8.97 -7.90 -3.71
C VAL A 58 -7.86 -6.84 -3.86
N TYR A 59 -7.19 -6.80 -5.02
CA TYR A 59 -6.18 -5.78 -5.29
C TYR A 59 -6.78 -4.37 -5.27
N GLY A 60 -7.84 -4.13 -6.03
CA GLY A 60 -8.47 -2.81 -6.15
C GLY A 60 -8.98 -2.28 -4.80
N PHE A 61 -9.65 -3.13 -4.02
CA PHE A 61 -10.11 -2.77 -2.68
C PHE A 61 -8.93 -2.44 -1.75
N SER A 62 -7.86 -3.25 -1.76
CA SER A 62 -6.68 -2.99 -0.93
C SER A 62 -6.00 -1.66 -1.26
N LEU A 63 -5.98 -1.28 -2.54
CA LEU A 63 -5.39 -0.03 -3.01
C LEU A 63 -6.22 1.18 -2.57
N VAL A 64 -7.54 1.13 -2.78
CA VAL A 64 -8.46 2.17 -2.30
C VAL A 64 -8.42 2.27 -0.78
N LEU A 65 -8.38 1.14 -0.07
CA LEU A 65 -8.30 1.09 1.39
C LEU A 65 -7.05 1.79 1.92
N LEU A 66 -5.85 1.48 1.38
CA LEU A 66 -4.62 2.13 1.81
C LEU A 66 -4.69 3.65 1.61
N LEU A 67 -4.98 4.10 0.39
CA LEU A 67 -4.91 5.52 0.07
C LEU A 67 -6.00 6.32 0.81
N SER A 68 -7.20 5.75 0.95
CA SER A 68 -8.29 6.39 1.71
C SER A 68 -7.98 6.43 3.21
N SER A 69 -7.48 5.32 3.79
CA SER A 69 -7.14 5.28 5.21
C SER A 69 -6.02 6.26 5.59
N SER A 70 -5.04 6.41 4.70
CA SER A 70 -3.99 7.39 4.85
C SER A 70 -4.48 8.84 4.74
N MET A 71 -5.34 9.11 3.76
CA MET A 71 -6.00 10.41 3.60
C MET A 71 -6.77 10.81 4.87
N ILE A 72 -7.64 9.93 5.40
CA ILE A 72 -8.44 10.25 6.59
C ILE A 72 -7.57 10.38 7.84
N TYR A 73 -6.48 9.61 7.95
CA TYR A 73 -5.51 9.75 9.04
C TYR A 73 -4.91 11.15 9.05
N HIS A 74 -4.41 11.63 7.91
CA HIS A 74 -3.78 12.94 7.82
C HIS A 74 -4.76 14.11 7.92
N PHE A 75 -6.03 13.94 7.53
CA PHE A 75 -7.06 14.97 7.77
C PHE A 75 -7.57 15.02 9.21
N ALA A 76 -7.45 13.93 9.99
CA ALA A 76 -8.03 13.86 11.33
C ALA A 76 -7.40 14.88 12.30
N GLN A 77 -8.26 15.77 12.80
CA GLN A 77 -7.94 16.78 13.84
C GLN A 77 -8.34 16.32 15.26
N ASP A 78 -9.19 15.30 15.38
CA ASP A 78 -9.62 14.73 16.65
C ASP A 78 -8.66 13.62 17.09
N GLU A 79 -8.19 13.65 18.34
CA GLU A 79 -7.15 12.73 18.82
C GLU A 79 -7.59 11.26 18.73
N ARG A 80 -8.85 10.98 19.11
CA ARG A 80 -9.40 9.63 19.14
C ARG A 80 -9.56 9.07 17.72
N LYS A 81 -10.10 9.86 16.79
CA LYS A 81 -10.19 9.48 15.37
C LYS A 81 -8.81 9.27 14.77
N ARG A 82 -7.87 10.19 15.03
CA ARG A 82 -6.50 10.11 14.52
C ARG A 82 -5.78 8.84 14.99
N TYR A 83 -5.98 8.44 16.25
CA TYR A 83 -5.44 7.17 16.79
C TYR A 83 -5.93 5.95 15.99
N TRP A 84 -7.24 5.84 15.76
CA TRP A 84 -7.81 4.70 15.03
C TRP A 84 -7.50 4.73 13.55
N TYR A 85 -7.53 5.90 12.91
CA TYR A 85 -7.18 6.03 11.50
C TYR A 85 -5.71 5.72 11.25
N LYS A 86 -4.82 6.05 12.18
CA LYS A 86 -3.41 5.63 12.12
C LYS A 86 -3.26 4.11 12.18
N LYS A 87 -4.08 3.42 12.99
CA LYS A 87 -4.13 1.95 12.98
C LYS A 87 -4.54 1.45 11.61
N LEU A 88 -5.63 1.97 11.07
CA LEU A 88 -6.14 1.57 9.76
C LEU A 88 -5.09 1.79 8.66
N ASP A 89 -4.53 2.99 8.56
CA ASP A 89 -3.49 3.38 7.59
C ASP A 89 -2.30 2.42 7.62
N HIS A 90 -1.73 2.17 8.81
CA HIS A 90 -0.59 1.27 8.94
C HIS A 90 -0.95 -0.21 8.68
N THR A 91 -2.16 -0.65 9.03
CA THR A 91 -2.59 -2.03 8.72
C THR A 91 -2.87 -2.22 7.24
N ALA A 92 -3.39 -1.20 6.56
CA ALA A 92 -3.71 -1.25 5.14
C ALA A 92 -2.48 -1.49 4.26
N ILE A 93 -1.28 -1.17 4.72
CA ILE A 93 -0.02 -1.47 4.02
C ILE A 93 0.15 -2.99 3.84
N TYR A 94 -0.13 -3.80 4.87
CA TYR A 94 -0.05 -5.26 4.76
C TYR A 94 -1.03 -5.80 3.71
N TYR A 95 -2.25 -5.26 3.71
CA TYR A 95 -3.29 -5.66 2.78
C TYR A 95 -3.00 -5.22 1.35
N LEU A 96 -2.42 -4.03 1.15
CA LEU A 96 -1.99 -3.63 -0.19
C LEU A 96 -0.89 -4.55 -0.70
N ILE A 97 0.12 -4.88 0.12
CA ILE A 97 1.17 -5.81 -0.31
C ILE A 97 0.54 -7.15 -0.71
N ALA A 98 -0.22 -7.81 0.17
CA ALA A 98 -0.86 -9.09 -0.19
C ALA A 98 -1.80 -8.97 -1.40
N GLY A 99 -2.58 -7.88 -1.46
CA GLY A 99 -3.52 -7.58 -2.53
C GLY A 99 -2.83 -7.41 -3.87
N THR A 100 -1.69 -6.74 -3.93
CA THR A 100 -0.89 -6.58 -5.16
C THR A 100 -0.38 -7.92 -5.69
N TYR A 101 0.09 -8.81 -4.82
CA TYR A 101 0.55 -10.14 -5.24
C TYR A 101 -0.58 -11.02 -5.78
N THR A 102 -1.80 -10.87 -5.25
CA THR A 102 -2.92 -11.76 -5.54
C THR A 102 -3.16 -11.95 -7.05
N PRO A 103 -3.38 -10.91 -7.87
CA PRO A 103 -3.60 -11.11 -9.31
C PRO A 103 -2.38 -11.68 -10.06
N PHE A 104 -1.15 -11.30 -9.69
CA PHE A 104 0.04 -11.92 -10.31
C PHE A 104 0.08 -13.43 -10.08
N LEU A 105 -0.11 -13.85 -8.84
CA LEU A 105 0.03 -15.26 -8.44
C LEU A 105 -1.18 -16.10 -8.84
N SER A 106 -2.39 -15.54 -8.90
CA SER A 106 -3.59 -16.31 -9.25
C SER A 106 -3.92 -16.32 -10.74
N ILE A 107 -3.56 -15.27 -11.49
CA ILE A 107 -3.88 -15.15 -12.92
C ILE A 107 -2.72 -15.66 -13.78
N ALA A 108 -1.52 -15.12 -13.56
CA ALA A 108 -0.41 -15.33 -14.50
C ALA A 108 0.45 -16.57 -14.19
N ILE A 109 0.51 -17.03 -12.93
CA ILE A 109 1.47 -18.05 -12.51
C ILE A 109 0.74 -19.32 -12.00
N PRO A 110 0.48 -20.31 -12.87
CA PRO A 110 -0.27 -21.51 -12.51
C PRO A 110 0.61 -22.56 -11.82
N THR A 111 1.34 -22.19 -10.77
CA THR A 111 2.23 -23.10 -10.03
C THR A 111 1.81 -23.24 -8.56
N ALA A 112 2.05 -24.41 -7.97
CA ALA A 112 1.83 -24.63 -6.53
C ALA A 112 2.68 -23.66 -5.68
N LYS A 113 3.88 -23.33 -6.16
CA LYS A 113 4.79 -22.37 -5.54
C LYS A 113 4.15 -20.98 -5.39
N ALA A 114 3.49 -20.49 -6.44
CA ALA A 114 2.73 -19.24 -6.40
C ALA A 114 1.55 -19.31 -5.42
N GLN A 115 0.83 -20.43 -5.36
CA GLN A 115 -0.26 -20.63 -4.41
C GLN A 115 0.22 -20.62 -2.95
N TYR A 116 1.32 -21.31 -2.64
CA TYR A 116 1.91 -21.30 -1.30
C TYR A 116 2.39 -19.91 -0.90
N LEU A 117 3.02 -19.17 -1.82
CA LEU A 117 3.42 -17.79 -1.56
C LEU A 117 2.20 -16.90 -1.29
N LEU A 118 1.12 -17.05 -2.05
CA LEU A 118 -0.12 -16.30 -1.83
C LEU A 118 -0.70 -16.55 -0.43
N ILE A 119 -0.78 -17.81 0.00
CA ILE A 119 -1.24 -18.16 1.34
C ILE A 119 -0.33 -17.53 2.41
N ALA A 120 1.00 -17.66 2.25
CA ALA A 120 1.95 -17.09 3.18
C ALA A 120 1.81 -15.57 3.32
N LEU A 121 1.62 -14.84 2.22
CA LEU A 121 1.41 -13.39 2.22
C LEU A 121 0.17 -12.99 3.01
N TRP A 122 -0.96 -13.67 2.80
CA TRP A 122 -2.19 -13.38 3.54
C TRP A 122 -2.08 -13.74 5.03
N VAL A 123 -1.40 -14.84 5.37
CA VAL A 123 -1.11 -15.19 6.77
C VAL A 123 -0.23 -14.12 7.43
N ILE A 124 0.84 -13.68 6.77
CA ILE A 124 1.71 -12.60 7.26
C ILE A 124 0.92 -11.30 7.42
N ALA A 125 0.02 -10.97 6.48
CA ALA A 125 -0.82 -9.78 6.57
C ALA A 125 -1.74 -9.82 7.80
N LEU A 126 -2.38 -10.96 8.08
CA LEU A 126 -3.23 -11.14 9.26
C LEU A 126 -2.43 -11.03 10.56
N ILE A 127 -1.26 -11.68 10.65
CA ILE A 127 -0.36 -11.57 11.80
C ILE A 127 0.09 -10.11 12.00
N GLY A 128 0.47 -9.43 10.91
CA GLY A 128 0.86 -8.03 10.90
C GLY A 128 -0.25 -7.09 11.38
N THR A 129 -1.49 -7.35 10.98
CA THR A 129 -2.67 -6.62 11.45
C THR A 129 -2.88 -6.80 12.95
N LEU A 130 -2.89 -8.03 13.45
CA LEU A 130 -3.04 -8.30 14.90
C LEU A 130 -1.94 -7.61 15.71
N PHE A 131 -0.69 -7.71 15.24
CA PHE A 131 0.45 -7.04 15.87
C PHE A 131 0.27 -5.51 15.93
N LYS A 132 -0.23 -4.89 14.85
CA LYS A 132 -0.48 -3.44 14.82
C LYS A 132 -1.65 -3.00 15.69
N LEU A 133 -2.70 -3.81 15.80
CA LEU A 133 -3.84 -3.49 16.66
C LEU A 133 -3.43 -3.42 18.14
N VAL A 134 -2.47 -4.25 18.55
CA VAL A 134 -1.96 -4.32 19.93
C VAL A 134 -0.79 -3.35 20.17
N PHE A 135 0.19 -3.23 19.25
CA PHE A 135 1.48 -2.58 19.51
C PHE A 135 1.82 -1.36 18.64
N ILE A 136 0.82 -0.61 18.15
CA ILE A 136 1.03 0.43 17.11
C ILE A 136 2.16 1.44 17.38
N HIS A 137 2.37 1.86 18.63
CA HIS A 137 3.36 2.89 18.97
C HIS A 137 4.76 2.36 19.30
N ARG A 138 4.91 1.07 19.61
CA ARG A 138 6.16 0.53 20.19
C ARG A 138 7.15 0.01 19.14
N PHE A 139 6.67 -0.62 18.08
CA PHE A 139 7.52 -1.41 17.15
C PHE A 139 7.45 -0.94 15.70
N GLN A 140 7.60 0.38 15.47
CA GLN A 140 7.51 0.96 14.12
C GLN A 140 8.57 0.41 13.15
N LYS A 141 9.82 0.23 13.63
CA LYS A 141 10.92 -0.34 12.83
C LYS A 141 10.66 -1.80 12.43
N VAL A 142 10.08 -2.59 13.34
CA VAL A 142 9.73 -4.00 13.07
C VAL A 142 8.67 -4.08 11.98
N SER A 143 7.64 -3.24 12.04
CA SER A 143 6.62 -3.22 10.99
C SER A 143 7.20 -2.77 9.65
N LEU A 144 8.08 -1.76 9.63
CA LEU A 144 8.74 -1.33 8.40
C LEU A 144 9.57 -2.46 7.77
N ALA A 145 10.34 -3.18 8.59
CA ALA A 145 11.09 -4.36 8.15
C ALA A 145 10.15 -5.45 7.63
N ALA A 146 9.03 -5.72 8.32
CA ALA A 146 8.04 -6.70 7.87
C ALA A 146 7.43 -6.34 6.51
N TYR A 147 7.10 -5.05 6.28
CA TYR A 147 6.62 -4.59 4.98
C TYR A 147 7.64 -4.82 3.87
N LEU A 148 8.91 -4.50 4.11
CA LEU A 148 9.98 -4.70 3.14
C LEU A 148 10.21 -6.18 2.85
N VAL A 149 10.31 -7.02 3.88
CA VAL A 149 10.48 -8.47 3.72
C VAL A 149 9.32 -9.04 2.91
N MET A 150 8.08 -8.72 3.30
CA MET A 150 6.88 -9.17 2.61
C MET A 150 6.85 -8.70 1.15
N GLY A 151 7.23 -7.44 0.90
CA GLY A 151 7.28 -6.85 -0.44
C GLY A 151 8.30 -7.51 -1.36
N TRP A 152 9.38 -8.11 -0.83
CA TRP A 152 10.43 -8.78 -1.60
C TRP A 152 10.27 -10.31 -1.70
N LEU A 153 9.23 -10.91 -1.12
CA LEU A 153 8.97 -12.35 -1.25
C LEU A 153 8.74 -12.80 -2.71
N ALA A 154 8.45 -11.89 -3.64
CA ALA A 154 8.40 -12.14 -5.08
C ALA A 154 9.68 -12.79 -5.62
N VAL A 155 10.84 -12.52 -5.01
CA VAL A 155 12.11 -13.14 -5.41
C VAL A 155 12.03 -14.66 -5.30
N LEU A 156 11.25 -15.19 -4.35
CA LEU A 156 11.07 -16.62 -4.18
C LEU A 156 10.45 -17.28 -5.41
N VAL A 157 9.63 -16.56 -6.18
CA VAL A 157 8.94 -17.06 -7.40
C VAL A 157 9.49 -16.39 -8.67
N MET A 158 10.70 -15.85 -8.64
CA MET A 158 11.28 -15.13 -9.78
C MET A 158 11.48 -16.02 -11.01
N ASP A 159 11.81 -17.29 -10.80
CA ASP A 159 11.90 -18.32 -11.84
C ASP A 159 10.56 -18.50 -12.59
N ASP A 160 9.48 -18.65 -11.82
CA ASP A 160 8.12 -18.74 -12.38
C ASP A 160 7.74 -17.42 -13.09
N MET A 161 8.04 -16.27 -12.47
CA MET A 161 7.76 -14.98 -13.08
C MET A 161 8.47 -14.81 -14.43
N GLN A 162 9.76 -15.18 -14.54
CA GLN A 162 10.50 -15.11 -15.80
C GLN A 162 9.94 -16.04 -16.87
N ARG A 163 9.30 -17.14 -16.46
CA ARG A 163 8.68 -18.11 -17.37
C ARG A 163 7.30 -17.67 -17.86
N TYR A 164 6.49 -17.07 -17.01
CA TYR A 164 5.08 -16.79 -17.29
C TYR A 164 4.76 -15.32 -17.56
N LEU A 165 5.59 -14.38 -17.08
CA LEU A 165 5.37 -12.94 -17.29
C LEU A 165 6.22 -12.39 -18.42
N SER A 166 5.69 -11.37 -19.09
CA SER A 166 6.47 -10.61 -20.06
C SER A 166 7.62 -9.86 -19.37
N LYS A 167 8.69 -9.58 -20.13
CA LYS A 167 9.82 -8.77 -19.64
C LYS A 167 9.37 -7.40 -19.14
N GLU A 168 8.37 -6.80 -19.79
CA GLU A 168 7.86 -5.48 -19.40
C GLU A 168 7.05 -5.53 -18.09
N ALA A 169 6.28 -6.59 -17.85
CA ALA A 169 5.61 -6.81 -16.57
C ALA A 169 6.62 -6.88 -15.42
N ILE A 170 7.71 -7.64 -15.61
CA ILE A 170 8.77 -7.79 -14.61
C ILE A 170 9.50 -6.46 -14.36
N LYS A 171 9.81 -5.69 -15.41
CA LYS A 171 10.43 -4.37 -15.26
C LYS A 171 9.56 -3.42 -14.45
N LEU A 172 8.27 -3.33 -14.76
CA LEU A 172 7.34 -2.49 -14.00
C LEU A 172 7.20 -2.94 -12.56
N LEU A 173 7.14 -4.26 -12.32
CA LEU A 173 7.07 -4.81 -10.97
C LEU A 173 8.33 -4.46 -10.16
N ILE A 174 9.53 -4.68 -10.73
CA ILE A 174 10.80 -4.35 -10.08
C ILE A 174 10.90 -2.84 -9.84
N ALA A 175 10.56 -2.01 -10.82
CA ALA A 175 10.56 -0.56 -10.68
C ALA A 175 9.61 -0.11 -9.55
N GLY A 176 8.42 -0.70 -9.45
CA GLY A 176 7.48 -0.43 -8.36
C GLY A 176 8.00 -0.90 -7.00
N GLY A 177 8.61 -2.09 -6.92
CA GLY A 177 9.23 -2.60 -5.69
C GLY A 177 10.40 -1.75 -5.21
N LEU A 178 11.22 -1.25 -6.15
CA LEU A 178 12.28 -0.30 -5.88
C LEU A 178 11.73 1.07 -5.44
N ALA A 179 10.66 1.58 -6.07
CA ALA A 179 10.01 2.81 -5.65
C ALA A 179 9.54 2.72 -4.19
N TYR A 180 8.87 1.62 -3.80
CA TYR A 180 8.53 1.37 -2.40
C TYR A 180 9.76 1.32 -1.49
N THR A 181 10.79 0.57 -1.88
CA THR A 181 12.00 0.39 -1.07
C THR A 181 12.73 1.72 -0.84
N VAL A 182 12.96 2.50 -1.90
CA VAL A 182 13.58 3.83 -1.81
C VAL A 182 12.71 4.77 -0.99
N GLY A 183 11.39 4.73 -1.19
CA GLY A 183 10.45 5.47 -0.37
C GLY A 183 10.64 5.23 1.13
N THR A 184 10.89 3.99 1.55
CA THR A 184 11.02 3.68 3.00
C THR A 184 12.19 4.40 3.66
N LEU A 185 13.22 4.80 2.88
CA LEU A 185 14.32 5.62 3.36
C LEU A 185 13.82 7.00 3.82
N PHE A 186 12.92 7.62 3.06
CA PHE A 186 12.29 8.88 3.43
C PHE A 186 11.32 8.71 4.60
N TYR A 187 10.57 7.61 4.65
CA TYR A 187 9.72 7.29 5.80
C TYR A 187 10.53 7.14 7.10
N ALA A 188 11.71 6.50 7.04
CA ALA A 188 12.59 6.35 8.18
C ALA A 188 13.15 7.71 8.68
N LEU A 189 13.24 8.70 7.79
CA LEU A 189 13.72 10.06 8.06
C LEU A 189 12.62 11.04 8.50
N LYS A 190 11.47 10.56 8.97
CA LYS A 190 10.27 11.34 9.37
C LYS A 190 10.46 12.55 10.31
N LYS A 191 11.66 12.75 10.89
CA LYS A 191 11.98 13.95 11.68
C LYS A 191 12.41 15.14 10.79
N VAL A 192 12.72 14.89 9.52
CA VAL A 192 13.10 15.91 8.54
C VAL A 192 11.85 16.35 7.79
N ARG A 193 11.65 17.66 7.70
CA ARG A 193 10.49 18.30 7.07
C ARG A 193 10.29 17.77 5.63
N TYR A 194 9.04 17.47 5.27
CA TYR A 194 8.58 16.98 3.96
C TYR A 194 9.02 15.57 3.56
N THR A 195 9.79 14.86 4.38
CA THR A 195 10.19 13.48 4.04
C THR A 195 9.01 12.51 4.00
N HIS A 196 7.97 12.74 4.79
CA HIS A 196 6.77 11.90 4.75
C HIS A 196 5.92 12.17 3.51
N ALA A 197 5.88 13.41 3.05
CA ALA A 197 5.26 13.76 1.77
C ALA A 197 6.01 13.12 0.58
N ILE A 198 7.34 13.11 0.61
CA ILE A 198 8.15 12.41 -0.40
C ILE A 198 7.86 10.91 -0.37
N TRP A 199 7.75 10.31 0.82
CA TRP A 199 7.33 8.92 0.97
C TRP A 199 5.99 8.63 0.29
N HIS A 200 4.98 9.50 0.46
CA HIS A 200 3.67 9.35 -0.22
C HIS A 200 3.80 9.35 -1.75
N VAL A 201 4.67 10.20 -2.32
CA VAL A 201 4.92 10.20 -3.76
C VAL A 201 5.49 8.86 -4.24
N PHE A 202 6.45 8.29 -3.50
CA PHE A 202 7.01 6.96 -3.81
C PHE A 202 5.97 5.84 -3.69
N VAL A 203 5.07 5.92 -2.70
CA VAL A 203 3.96 4.97 -2.54
C VAL A 203 3.02 5.02 -3.75
N LEU A 204 2.66 6.22 -4.21
CA LEU A 204 1.80 6.42 -5.38
C LEU A 204 2.49 5.94 -6.67
N LEU A 205 3.78 6.21 -6.83
CA LEU A 205 4.57 5.73 -7.97
C LEU A 205 4.63 4.20 -7.99
N GLY A 206 4.95 3.57 -6.85
CA GLY A 206 4.99 2.12 -6.73
C GLY A 206 3.64 1.48 -7.06
N ALA A 207 2.55 2.04 -6.49
CA ALA A 207 1.20 1.58 -6.75
C ALA A 207 0.81 1.70 -8.23
N GLY A 208 1.14 2.83 -8.86
CA GLY A 208 0.87 3.06 -10.28
C GLY A 208 1.64 2.10 -11.19
N LEU A 209 2.91 1.84 -10.90
CA LEU A 209 3.73 0.89 -11.67
C LEU A 209 3.20 -0.55 -11.53
N HIS A 210 2.82 -0.97 -10.33
CA HIS A 210 2.21 -2.29 -10.10
C HIS A 210 0.83 -2.41 -10.76
N PHE A 211 0.02 -1.35 -10.70
CA PHE A 211 -1.23 -1.28 -11.44
C PHE A 211 -1.00 -1.46 -12.95
N LEU A 212 -0.06 -0.72 -13.54
CA LEU A 212 0.25 -0.82 -14.98
C LEU A 212 0.76 -2.21 -15.35
N ALA A 213 1.59 -2.83 -14.50
CA ALA A 213 2.05 -4.19 -14.70
C ALA A 213 0.87 -5.18 -14.79
N ILE A 214 -0.09 -5.08 -13.87
CA ILE A 214 -1.27 -5.94 -13.85
C ILE A 214 -2.18 -5.63 -15.05
N TYR A 215 -2.53 -4.36 -15.21
CA TYR A 215 -3.50 -3.92 -16.20
C TYR A 215 -3.03 -4.16 -17.64
N CYS A 216 -1.75 -3.95 -17.95
CA CYS A 216 -1.24 -4.07 -19.32
C CYS A 216 -0.69 -5.45 -19.67
N TYR A 217 -0.24 -6.25 -18.69
CA TYR A 217 0.53 -7.46 -18.96
C TYR A 217 0.12 -8.71 -18.18
N VAL A 218 -0.76 -8.60 -17.18
CA VAL A 218 -1.34 -9.76 -16.47
C VAL A 218 -2.76 -10.04 -16.97
N LEU A 219 -3.53 -8.99 -17.27
CA LEU A 219 -4.85 -9.04 -17.92
C LEU A 219 -4.75 -9.06 -19.44
#